data_AF-A0AAV4JWU5-F1
#
_entry.id   AF-A0AAV4JWU5-F1
#
_cell.length_a   1.000
_cell.length_b   1.000
_cell.length_c   1.000
_cell.angle_alpha   90.00
_cell.angle_beta   90.00
_cell.angle_gamma   90.00
#
_symmetry.space_group_name_H-M   'P 1'
#
loop_
_entity.id
_entity.type
_entity.pdbx_description
1 polymer ?
#
loop_
_entity_poly.entity_id
_entity_poly.type
_entity_poly.pdbx_seq_one_letter_code
_entity_poly.pdbx_strand_id
1 'polypeptide(L)'
;MIMKNSFNITYADLGSTPSSNVWTETEFPLPRREPILRFRQVEGLTTPIFTYAALQEDNVVRIISIKTLHAEIKNLYCVFLDFKSGPFPRFAVKASVDNIPENHNSTFTAAYISCQIDTTESKPDYVGLVPEKNLLQWPSHVIPIQGGGHVHRVSEEVSSARRPGEERGKDALRYGSNVLGCTFRDDHFFHPNNRSKLIVDPSKVDVMGIHFIWRGSGLTDNIPVQDGYLAHYRIPLLDCKPQVKDTTVVDRFGARLAERLTHVWSRLPGVALGWRPVFTSKDCPLSKEKV
;
A
#
# COMPACT_ATOMS: atom_id res chain seq x y z
N MET A 1 15.13 -23.11 -25.03
CA MET A 1 14.91 -23.12 -23.57
C MET A 1 16.12 -22.49 -22.91
N ILE A 2 16.06 -21.20 -22.60
CA ILE A 2 17.18 -20.46 -21.97
C ILE A 2 16.95 -20.58 -20.47
N MET A 3 17.68 -21.48 -19.80
CA MET A 3 17.73 -21.52 -18.34
C MET A 3 18.47 -20.27 -17.86
N LYS A 4 17.75 -19.34 -17.23
CA LYS A 4 18.36 -18.25 -16.48
C LYS A 4 18.91 -18.85 -15.19
N ASN A 5 20.23 -19.06 -15.12
CA ASN A 5 20.89 -19.43 -13.87
C ASN A 5 20.86 -18.23 -12.92
N SER A 6 19.92 -18.24 -11.99
CA SER A 6 19.91 -17.36 -10.82
C SER A 6 20.97 -17.89 -9.86
N PHE A 7 22.10 -17.19 -9.75
CA PHE A 7 23.10 -17.49 -8.72
C PHE A 7 22.66 -16.85 -7.40
N ASN A 8 22.27 -17.68 -6.44
CA ASN A 8 22.18 -17.26 -5.04
C ASN A 8 23.60 -17.23 -4.49
N ILE A 9 23.97 -16.10 -3.88
CA ILE A 9 25.25 -15.99 -3.18
C ILE A 9 24.95 -16.21 -1.71
N THR A 10 25.40 -17.33 -1.16
CA THR A 10 25.41 -17.52 0.29
C THR A 10 26.69 -16.90 0.86
N TYR A 11 26.66 -16.49 2.13
CA TYR A 11 27.87 -15.97 2.78
C TYR A 11 28.99 -17.01 2.86
N ALA A 12 28.67 -18.30 2.79
CA ALA A 12 29.65 -19.38 2.71
C ALA A 12 30.44 -19.36 1.38
N ASP A 13 29.80 -18.90 0.29
CA ASP A 13 30.41 -18.87 -1.05
C ASP A 13 31.42 -17.72 -1.23
N LEU A 14 31.35 -16.69 -0.39
CA LEU A 14 32.22 -15.51 -0.49
C LEU A 14 33.62 -15.71 0.12
N GLY A 15 33.95 -16.92 0.59
CA GLY A 15 35.34 -17.36 0.79
C GLY A 15 36.18 -16.64 1.84
N SER A 16 35.59 -15.76 2.66
CA SER A 16 36.32 -15.04 3.71
C SER A 16 35.55 -15.11 5.03
N THR A 17 36.09 -15.85 6.00
CA THR A 17 35.83 -15.57 7.40
C THR A 17 36.28 -14.13 7.66
N PRO A 18 35.38 -13.20 8.06
CA PRO A 18 35.78 -11.83 8.33
C PRO A 18 36.85 -11.82 9.42
N SER A 19 37.97 -11.13 9.19
CA SER A 19 38.95 -10.86 10.23
C SER A 19 38.29 -9.99 11.30
N SER A 20 37.85 -10.62 12.40
CA SER A 20 37.67 -10.10 13.77
C SER A 20 37.20 -8.65 14.00
N ASN A 21 36.50 -8.01 13.08
CA ASN A 21 35.58 -6.94 13.41
C ASN A 21 34.30 -7.62 13.88
N VAL A 22 34.37 -8.07 15.13
CA VAL A 22 33.29 -8.72 15.85
C VAL A 22 32.10 -7.76 15.86
N TRP A 23 31.09 -8.08 15.07
CA TRP A 23 29.76 -7.49 15.20
C TRP A 23 29.21 -7.89 16.56
N THR A 24 29.44 -7.06 17.58
CA THR A 24 28.85 -7.29 18.91
C THR A 24 27.34 -7.06 18.80
N GLU A 25 26.55 -8.05 19.22
CA GLU A 25 25.08 -8.09 19.17
C GLU A 25 24.36 -6.90 19.86
N THR A 26 25.09 -6.02 20.54
CA THR A 26 24.54 -5.04 21.50
C THR A 26 23.97 -3.75 20.90
N GLU A 27 24.08 -3.47 19.59
CA GLU A 27 23.68 -2.15 19.05
C GLU A 27 22.77 -2.17 17.82
N PHE A 28 22.05 -3.26 17.56
CA PHE A 28 21.04 -3.24 16.50
C PHE A 28 19.64 -3.08 17.08
N PRO A 29 19.07 -1.86 17.11
CA PRO A 29 17.66 -1.71 17.42
C PRO A 29 16.90 -2.48 16.34
N LEU A 30 16.31 -3.61 16.74
CA LEU A 30 15.42 -4.38 15.87
C LEU A 30 14.45 -3.40 15.21
N PRO A 31 14.35 -3.38 13.86
CA PRO A 31 13.44 -2.49 13.19
C PRO A 31 12.06 -2.73 13.77
N ARG A 32 11.45 -1.68 14.36
CA ARG A 32 10.09 -1.76 14.87
C ARG A 32 9.23 -2.28 13.71
N ARG A 33 8.41 -3.32 13.97
CA ARG A 33 7.44 -3.88 13.01
C ARG A 33 6.37 -2.86 12.55
N GLU A 34 6.48 -1.60 12.96
CA GLU A 34 5.57 -0.55 12.52
C GLU A 34 5.76 -0.29 11.04
N PRO A 35 4.67 -0.20 10.26
CA PRO A 35 4.74 0.12 8.85
C PRO A 35 5.43 1.47 8.68
N ILE A 36 6.52 1.48 7.91
CA ILE A 36 7.25 2.70 7.60
C ILE A 36 6.44 3.45 6.55
N LEU A 37 5.73 4.49 6.99
CA LEU A 37 4.85 5.29 6.13
C LEU A 37 5.61 6.35 5.30
N ARG A 38 6.91 6.18 5.05
CA ARG A 38 7.72 7.13 4.30
C ARG A 38 8.76 6.44 3.45
N PHE A 39 9.02 7.01 2.28
CA PHE A 39 10.16 6.66 1.46
C PHE A 39 11.47 6.89 2.23
N ARG A 40 12.40 5.93 2.15
CA ARG A 40 13.75 6.05 2.73
C ARG A 40 14.80 5.83 1.67
N GLN A 41 15.86 6.64 1.72
CA GLN A 41 16.95 6.54 0.77
C GLN A 41 17.81 5.30 1.05
N VAL A 42 18.21 4.59 -0.01
CA VAL A 42 19.20 3.51 0.03
C VAL A 42 20.59 4.14 -0.03
N GLU A 43 21.45 3.82 0.93
CA GLU A 43 22.80 4.40 1.01
C GLU A 43 23.83 3.59 0.20
N GLY A 44 25.00 4.18 -0.05
CA GLY A 44 26.11 3.54 -0.76
C GLY A 44 25.97 3.48 -2.30
N LEU A 45 24.81 3.88 -2.83
CA LEU A 45 24.55 4.01 -4.26
C LEU A 45 25.01 5.36 -4.81
N THR A 46 25.45 5.37 -6.07
CA THR A 46 25.83 6.61 -6.79
C THR A 46 24.62 7.44 -7.17
N THR A 47 23.48 6.80 -7.42
CA THR A 47 22.23 7.45 -7.79
C THR A 47 21.17 7.25 -6.70
N PRO A 48 20.41 8.29 -6.32
CA PRO A 48 19.39 8.16 -5.28
C PRO A 48 18.31 7.14 -5.66
N ILE A 49 18.07 6.20 -4.75
CA ILE A 49 16.90 5.32 -4.74
C ILE A 49 16.21 5.50 -3.40
N PHE A 50 14.89 5.62 -3.43
CA PHE A 50 14.07 5.64 -2.24
C PHE A 50 13.12 4.45 -2.25
N THR A 51 13.04 3.71 -1.15
CA THR A 51 12.17 2.54 -1.00
C THR A 51 11.06 2.80 0.00
N TYR A 52 9.89 2.20 -0.23
CA TYR A 52 8.72 2.38 0.63
C TYR A 52 8.20 1.07 1.24
N ALA A 53 7.95 0.06 0.41
CA ALA A 53 7.34 -1.20 0.85
C ALA A 53 7.92 -2.38 0.09
N ALA A 54 7.89 -3.56 0.71
CA ALA A 54 8.28 -4.83 0.11
C ALA A 54 7.08 -5.79 0.14
N LEU A 55 6.69 -6.30 -1.02
CA LEU A 55 5.57 -7.20 -1.22
C LEU A 55 6.10 -8.53 -1.75
N GLN A 56 5.73 -9.65 -1.15
CA GLN A 56 6.01 -10.99 -1.65
C GLN A 56 4.80 -11.53 -2.39
N GLU A 57 5.01 -11.88 -3.65
CA GLU A 57 4.08 -12.61 -4.51
C GLU A 57 4.82 -13.85 -5.01
N ASP A 58 4.34 -15.03 -4.61
CA ASP A 58 5.00 -16.30 -4.85
C ASP A 58 6.48 -16.28 -4.40
N ASN A 59 7.38 -16.42 -5.37
CA ASN A 59 8.83 -16.50 -5.20
C ASN A 59 9.51 -15.17 -5.48
N VAL A 60 8.76 -14.09 -5.63
CA VAL A 60 9.28 -12.78 -5.97
C VAL A 60 8.96 -11.81 -4.84
N VAL A 61 10.00 -11.17 -4.32
CA VAL A 61 9.83 -9.97 -3.50
C VAL A 61 9.98 -8.75 -4.39
N ARG A 62 8.90 -7.98 -4.49
CA ARG A 62 8.80 -6.72 -5.21
C ARG A 62 8.87 -5.56 -4.23
N ILE A 63 9.88 -4.72 -4.38
CA ILE A 63 10.07 -3.51 -3.59
C ILE A 63 9.55 -2.31 -4.40
N ILE A 64 8.66 -1.53 -3.79
CA ILE A 64 8.14 -0.28 -4.35
C ILE A 64 9.15 0.83 -4.09
N SER A 65 9.60 1.49 -5.15
CA SER A 65 10.65 2.48 -5.08
C SER A 65 10.42 3.70 -5.97
N ILE A 66 11.16 4.77 -5.67
CA ILE A 66 11.31 5.97 -6.51
C ILE A 66 12.80 6.12 -6.80
N LYS A 67 13.16 6.39 -8.05
CA LYS A 67 14.54 6.66 -8.46
C LYS A 67 14.62 7.83 -9.44
N THR A 68 15.83 8.31 -9.71
CA THR A 68 16.04 9.32 -10.77
C THR A 68 15.67 8.72 -12.13
N LEU A 69 14.85 9.42 -12.94
CA LEU A 69 14.23 8.90 -14.18
C LEU A 69 15.23 8.21 -15.13
N HIS A 70 16.35 8.86 -15.42
CA HIS A 70 17.35 8.38 -16.38
C HIS A 70 18.54 7.63 -15.77
N ALA A 71 18.56 7.42 -14.45
CA ALA A 71 19.63 6.67 -13.80
C ALA A 71 19.52 5.17 -14.12
N GLU A 72 20.53 4.62 -14.78
CA GLU A 72 20.70 3.16 -14.85
C GLU A 72 21.31 2.67 -13.55
N ILE A 73 20.58 1.82 -12.83
CA ILE A 73 21.08 1.19 -11.62
C ILE A 73 21.58 -0.20 -11.99
N LYS A 74 22.90 -0.38 -11.91
CA LYS A 74 23.57 -1.67 -12.13
C LYS A 74 24.05 -2.21 -10.79
N ASN A 75 24.19 -3.54 -10.72
CA ASN A 75 24.84 -4.22 -9.59
C ASN A 75 24.17 -3.95 -8.23
N LEU A 76 22.83 -3.92 -8.23
CA LEU A 76 22.01 -3.83 -7.03
C LEU A 76 21.61 -5.23 -6.56
N TYR A 77 21.65 -5.47 -5.26
CA TYR A 77 21.31 -6.74 -4.65
C TYR A 77 20.27 -6.57 -3.55
N CYS A 78 19.39 -7.57 -3.44
CA CYS A 78 18.45 -7.70 -2.34
C CYS A 78 19.06 -8.62 -1.30
N VAL A 79 19.18 -8.11 -0.08
CA VAL A 79 19.74 -8.83 1.07
C VAL A 79 18.58 -9.22 1.97
N PHE A 80 18.39 -10.53 2.16
CA PHE A 80 17.28 -11.06 2.94
C PHE A 80 17.69 -11.37 4.36
N LEU A 81 16.84 -11.02 5.32
CA LEU A 81 17.10 -11.19 6.74
C LEU A 81 15.96 -11.95 7.42
N ASP A 82 16.34 -12.80 8.37
CA ASP A 82 15.44 -13.50 9.28
C ASP A 82 15.97 -13.32 10.71
N PHE A 83 15.32 -12.45 11.49
CA PHE A 83 15.76 -12.17 12.86
C PHE A 83 15.58 -13.37 13.81
N LYS A 84 14.88 -14.43 13.41
CA LYS A 84 14.79 -15.65 14.23
C LYS A 84 16.05 -16.49 14.15
N SER A 85 16.75 -16.47 13.02
CA SER A 85 17.96 -17.25 12.78
C SER A 85 19.26 -16.49 13.12
N GLY A 86 19.16 -15.21 13.48
CA GLY A 86 20.25 -14.41 14.02
C GLY A 86 20.40 -13.04 13.33
N PRO A 87 21.47 -12.30 13.65
CA PRO A 87 21.72 -10.96 13.10
C PRO A 87 22.39 -10.98 11.71
N PHE A 88 22.64 -12.15 11.14
CA PHE A 88 23.35 -12.26 9.87
C PHE A 88 22.38 -12.29 8.69
N PRO A 89 22.68 -11.56 7.61
CA PRO A 89 21.87 -11.67 6.41
C PRO A 89 21.99 -13.09 5.87
N ARG A 90 20.86 -13.65 5.47
CA ARG A 90 20.73 -15.08 5.22
C ARG A 90 21.30 -15.43 3.85
N PHE A 91 20.93 -14.65 2.85
CA PHE A 91 21.40 -14.75 1.48
C PHE A 91 21.18 -13.42 0.77
N ALA A 92 21.88 -13.24 -0.35
CA ALA A 92 21.71 -12.09 -1.23
C ALA A 92 21.43 -12.56 -2.67
N VAL A 93 20.52 -11.86 -3.34
CA VAL A 93 20.17 -12.14 -4.75
C VAL A 93 20.29 -10.87 -5.57
N LYS A 94 20.65 -11.01 -6.84
CA LYS A 94 20.72 -9.87 -7.76
C LYS A 94 19.33 -9.30 -8.00
N ALA A 95 19.20 -7.98 -7.85
CA ALA A 95 17.95 -7.28 -8.07
C ALA A 95 17.75 -6.96 -9.56
N SER A 96 16.51 -6.97 -10.00
CA SER A 96 16.07 -6.42 -11.29
C SER A 96 15.29 -5.12 -11.04
N VAL A 97 15.48 -4.11 -11.89
CA VAL A 97 14.86 -2.79 -11.74
C VAL A 97 14.02 -2.49 -12.97
N ASP A 98 12.70 -2.42 -12.77
CA ASP A 98 11.72 -2.14 -13.81
C ASP A 98 11.12 -0.76 -13.57
N ASN A 99 11.32 0.15 -14.51
CA ASN A 99 10.75 1.49 -14.42
C ASN A 99 9.25 1.44 -14.69
N ILE A 100 8.46 2.08 -13.83
CA ILE A 100 7.06 2.35 -14.12
C ILE A 100 7.05 3.60 -14.98
N PRO A 101 6.59 3.52 -16.25
CA PRO A 101 6.63 4.67 -17.16
C PRO A 101 5.62 5.72 -16.69
N GLU A 102 6.08 6.70 -15.92
CA GLU A 102 5.26 7.82 -15.49
C GLU A 102 5.70 9.10 -16.23
N ASN A 103 4.77 9.63 -17.02
CA ASN A 103 5.01 10.72 -17.96
C ASN A 103 4.48 12.06 -17.39
N HIS A 104 5.27 12.70 -16.53
CA HIS A 104 4.95 14.01 -15.94
C HIS A 104 6.13 14.98 -15.94
N ASN A 105 7.14 14.79 -16.80
CA ASN A 105 8.39 15.59 -16.81
C ASN A 105 9.08 15.68 -15.42
N SER A 106 8.86 14.69 -14.56
CA SER A 106 9.48 14.60 -13.24
C SER A 106 10.92 14.13 -13.35
N THR A 107 11.80 14.63 -12.47
CA THR A 107 13.19 14.15 -12.35
C THR A 107 13.27 12.75 -11.73
N PHE A 108 12.19 12.30 -11.10
CA PHE A 108 12.04 10.99 -10.50
C PHE A 108 10.95 10.17 -11.18
N THR A 109 11.12 8.85 -11.17
CA THR A 109 10.15 7.87 -11.64
C THR A 109 9.92 6.81 -10.57
N ALA A 110 8.70 6.29 -10.51
CA ALA A 110 8.44 5.08 -9.75
C ALA A 110 9.11 3.88 -10.44
N ALA A 111 9.55 2.90 -9.66
CA ALA A 111 10.18 1.68 -10.14
C ALA A 111 9.86 0.51 -9.22
N TYR A 112 9.74 -0.67 -9.82
CA TYR A 112 9.73 -1.94 -9.11
C TYR A 112 11.14 -2.50 -9.06
N ILE A 113 11.59 -2.88 -7.87
CA ILE A 113 12.83 -3.61 -7.67
C ILE A 113 12.45 -5.04 -7.29
N SER A 114 12.69 -5.99 -8.18
CA SER A 114 12.24 -7.37 -8.04
C SER A 114 13.41 -8.30 -7.71
N CYS A 115 13.21 -9.15 -6.71
CA CYS A 115 14.18 -10.08 -6.15
C CYS A 115 13.58 -11.49 -6.19
N GLN A 116 14.20 -12.42 -6.94
CA GLN A 116 13.78 -13.82 -6.96
C GLN A 116 14.31 -14.54 -5.73
N ILE A 117 13.45 -15.26 -5.04
CA ILE A 117 13.78 -16.08 -3.86
C ILE A 117 13.64 -17.55 -4.26
N ASP A 118 14.56 -18.39 -3.78
CA ASP A 118 14.41 -19.84 -3.92
C ASP A 118 13.40 -20.37 -2.89
N THR A 119 12.35 -21.04 -3.36
CA THR A 119 11.29 -21.66 -2.54
C THR A 119 11.79 -22.66 -1.51
N THR A 120 12.98 -23.23 -1.74
CA THR A 120 13.54 -24.23 -0.84
C THR A 120 14.03 -23.61 0.47
N GLU A 121 14.19 -22.29 0.52
CA GLU A 121 14.65 -21.59 1.71
C GLU A 121 13.50 -21.11 2.61
N SER A 122 13.75 -21.08 3.92
CA SER A 122 12.79 -20.51 4.88
C SER A 122 12.44 -19.06 4.49
N LYS A 123 11.16 -18.70 4.65
CA LYS A 123 10.64 -17.43 4.18
C LYS A 123 11.28 -16.25 4.94
N PRO A 124 11.94 -15.31 4.25
CA PRO A 124 12.54 -14.15 4.91
C PRO A 124 11.46 -13.19 5.44
N ASP A 125 11.77 -12.55 6.56
CA ASP A 125 10.87 -11.56 7.18
C ASP A 125 11.15 -10.13 6.68
N TYR A 126 12.39 -9.85 6.26
CA TYR A 126 12.84 -8.52 5.85
C TYR A 126 13.72 -8.58 4.60
N VAL A 127 13.75 -7.47 3.88
CA VAL A 127 14.65 -7.24 2.74
C VAL A 127 15.30 -5.87 2.85
N GLY A 128 16.59 -5.79 2.55
CA GLY A 128 17.33 -4.56 2.34
C GLY A 128 17.94 -4.51 0.94
N LEU A 129 18.36 -3.32 0.51
CA LEU A 129 19.05 -3.13 -0.76
C LEU A 129 20.49 -2.67 -0.52
N VAL A 130 21.43 -3.27 -1.24
CA VAL A 130 22.85 -2.88 -1.20
C VAL A 130 23.47 -2.91 -2.61
N PRO A 131 24.46 -2.04 -2.89
CA PRO A 131 25.32 -2.25 -4.06
C PRO A 131 26.22 -3.49 -3.88
N GLU A 132 26.63 -4.10 -4.98
CA GLU A 132 27.51 -5.28 -5.01
C GLU A 132 28.78 -5.13 -4.17
N LYS A 133 29.44 -3.97 -4.25
CA LYS A 133 30.64 -3.64 -3.45
C LYS A 133 30.41 -3.68 -1.93
N ASN A 134 29.15 -3.63 -1.49
CA ASN A 134 28.74 -3.61 -0.10
C ASN A 134 27.97 -4.89 0.29
N LEU A 135 28.06 -5.98 -0.48
CA LEU A 135 27.39 -7.25 -0.15
C LEU A 135 27.75 -7.80 1.23
N LEU A 136 28.96 -7.52 1.72
CA LEU A 136 29.41 -7.92 3.05
C LEU A 136 29.00 -6.93 4.16
N GLN A 137 28.33 -5.82 3.82
CA GLN A 137 27.90 -4.80 4.76
C GLN A 137 26.40 -4.92 5.03
N TRP A 138 26.00 -4.50 6.22
CA TRP A 138 24.60 -4.42 6.58
C TRP A 138 23.86 -3.37 5.73
N PRO A 139 22.64 -3.67 5.23
CA PRO A 139 21.85 -2.66 4.53
C PRO A 139 21.57 -1.47 5.45
N SER A 140 21.75 -0.25 4.95
CA SER A 140 21.44 0.97 5.71
C SER A 140 19.96 1.06 6.10
N HIS A 141 19.10 0.37 5.35
CA HIS A 141 17.68 0.27 5.63
C HIS A 141 17.12 -1.10 5.23
N VAL A 142 16.32 -1.68 6.12
CA VAL A 142 15.59 -2.94 5.91
C VAL A 142 14.08 -2.70 6.03
N ILE A 143 13.31 -3.39 5.18
CA ILE A 143 11.85 -3.23 5.04
C ILE A 143 11.19 -4.58 5.34
N PRO A 144 10.13 -4.62 6.16
CA PRO A 144 9.38 -5.86 6.38
C PRO A 144 8.69 -6.32 5.10
N ILE A 145 8.77 -7.62 4.81
CA ILE A 145 8.13 -8.24 3.65
C ILE A 145 6.67 -8.54 3.98
N GLN A 146 5.74 -7.98 3.20
CA GLN A 146 4.31 -8.21 3.33
C GLN A 146 3.86 -9.25 2.29
N GLY A 147 2.95 -10.19 2.63
CA GLY A 147 2.23 -10.97 1.60
C GLY A 147 2.42 -12.48 1.57
N GLY A 148 3.47 -13.09 2.13
CA GLY A 148 3.67 -14.55 2.01
C GLY A 148 3.08 -15.41 3.14
N GLY A 149 2.02 -14.97 3.82
CA GLY A 149 1.39 -15.76 4.87
C GLY A 149 -0.10 -15.58 4.76
N HIS A 150 -0.87 -16.66 4.96
CA HIS A 150 -2.31 -16.56 5.20
C HIS A 150 -2.52 -15.40 6.18
N VAL A 151 -2.95 -14.25 5.65
CA VAL A 151 -3.54 -13.22 6.48
C VAL A 151 -4.72 -13.95 7.08
N HIS A 152 -4.60 -14.37 8.34
CA HIS A 152 -5.75 -14.81 9.10
C HIS A 152 -6.71 -13.64 9.02
N ARG A 153 -7.66 -13.78 8.10
CA ARG A 153 -8.81 -12.92 7.97
C ARG A 153 -9.52 -13.18 9.28
N VAL A 154 -9.25 -12.32 10.27
CA VAL A 154 -9.92 -12.39 11.57
C VAL A 154 -11.40 -12.34 11.23
N SER A 155 -12.01 -13.51 11.31
CA SER A 155 -13.43 -13.71 11.08
C SER A 155 -14.05 -13.36 12.41
N GLU A 156 -14.17 -12.06 12.65
CA GLU A 156 -14.74 -11.56 13.90
C GLU A 156 -16.25 -11.64 13.81
N GLU A 157 -16.83 -12.41 14.73
CA GLU A 157 -18.25 -12.42 15.01
C GLU A 157 -18.73 -10.99 15.21
N VAL A 158 -19.74 -10.61 14.42
CA VAL A 158 -20.44 -9.35 14.54
C VAL A 158 -21.16 -9.35 15.88
N SER A 159 -20.51 -8.83 16.91
CA SER A 159 -21.15 -8.61 18.21
C SER A 159 -22.27 -7.59 18.02
N SER A 160 -23.49 -8.07 18.24
CA SER A 160 -24.70 -7.29 18.11
C SER A 160 -24.81 -6.24 19.21
N ALA A 161 -25.45 -5.12 18.84
CA ALA A 161 -26.17 -4.19 19.71
C ALA A 161 -25.38 -3.02 20.35
N ARG A 162 -25.44 -1.87 19.67
CA ARG A 162 -25.79 -0.55 20.25
C ARG A 162 -26.49 0.27 19.16
N ARG A 163 -27.53 1.04 19.53
CA ARG A 163 -28.29 1.83 18.54
C ARG A 163 -27.36 2.83 17.87
N PRO A 164 -27.19 2.79 16.53
CA PRO A 164 -25.91 3.19 15.95
C PRO A 164 -25.83 4.67 15.54
N GLY A 165 -26.91 5.44 15.65
CA GLY A 165 -26.99 6.77 15.03
C GLY A 165 -26.18 7.86 15.75
N GLU A 166 -26.22 7.90 17.08
CA GLU A 166 -25.80 9.09 17.82
C GLU A 166 -24.31 9.08 18.22
N GLU A 167 -23.79 7.93 18.66
CA GLU A 167 -22.35 7.78 18.96
C GLU A 167 -21.48 7.86 17.70
N ARG A 168 -21.96 7.30 16.57
CA ARG A 168 -21.22 7.38 15.30
C ARG A 168 -21.09 8.82 14.78
N GLY A 169 -22.10 9.66 15.01
CA GLY A 169 -22.02 11.09 14.69
C GLY A 169 -20.91 11.80 15.48
N LYS A 170 -20.68 11.40 16.74
CA LYS A 170 -19.59 11.94 17.57
C LYS A 170 -18.23 11.50 17.05
N ASP A 171 -18.07 10.23 16.67
CA ASP A 171 -16.81 9.75 16.10
C ASP A 171 -16.53 10.34 14.71
N ALA A 172 -17.56 10.50 13.89
CA ALA A 172 -17.45 11.20 12.61
C ALA A 172 -16.91 12.62 12.78
N LEU A 173 -17.47 13.38 13.73
CA LEU A 173 -17.02 14.73 14.07
C LEU A 173 -15.62 14.74 14.68
N ARG A 174 -15.36 13.81 15.61
CA ARG A 174 -14.09 13.69 16.33
C ARG A 174 -12.94 13.40 15.37
N TYR A 175 -13.13 12.51 14.40
CA TYR A 175 -12.07 12.09 13.47
C TYR A 175 -12.14 12.81 12.12
N GLY A 176 -13.12 13.70 11.89
CA GLY A 176 -13.36 14.30 10.57
C GLY A 176 -13.66 13.25 9.49
N SER A 177 -14.30 12.14 9.87
CA SER A 177 -14.56 11.01 8.98
C SER A 177 -15.85 11.23 8.20
N ASN A 178 -15.73 11.57 6.92
CA ASN A 178 -16.86 11.65 6.00
C ASN A 178 -17.63 10.33 5.91
N VAL A 179 -16.92 9.19 6.04
CA VAL A 179 -17.51 7.86 5.92
C VAL A 179 -18.32 7.48 7.17
N LEU A 180 -17.92 7.89 8.37
CA LEU A 180 -18.71 7.66 9.59
C LEU A 180 -19.84 8.67 9.77
N GLY A 181 -19.72 9.82 9.10
CA GLY A 181 -20.73 10.87 9.12
C GLY A 181 -21.93 10.56 8.24
N CYS A 182 -22.74 11.58 8.00
CA CYS A 182 -23.82 11.49 7.03
C CYS A 182 -23.22 11.67 5.63
N THR A 183 -23.07 10.58 4.88
CA THR A 183 -22.72 10.67 3.46
C THR A 183 -23.96 11.00 2.65
N PHE A 184 -23.92 12.14 1.97
CA PHE A 184 -24.84 12.46 0.90
C PHE A 184 -24.19 12.08 -0.42
N ARG A 185 -24.98 11.46 -1.30
CA ARG A 185 -24.54 11.11 -2.65
C ARG A 185 -25.57 11.53 -3.67
N ASP A 186 -25.16 11.60 -4.93
CA ASP A 186 -26.11 11.72 -6.02
C ASP A 186 -27.05 10.50 -6.06
N ASP A 187 -28.30 10.75 -6.45
CA ASP A 187 -29.28 9.69 -6.78
C ASP A 187 -28.93 8.96 -8.09
N HIS A 188 -28.01 9.54 -8.87
CA HIS A 188 -27.55 8.99 -10.13
C HIS A 188 -26.54 7.86 -9.92
N PHE A 189 -26.90 6.68 -10.40
CA PHE A 189 -25.97 5.57 -10.56
C PHE A 189 -25.46 5.53 -12.00
N PHE A 190 -24.14 5.58 -12.16
CA PHE A 190 -23.54 5.39 -13.47
C PHE A 190 -23.87 3.99 -14.00
N HIS A 191 -24.35 3.94 -15.25
CA HIS A 191 -24.51 2.71 -16.01
C HIS A 191 -23.18 1.93 -15.99
N PRO A 192 -23.17 0.58 -15.91
CA PRO A 192 -21.93 -0.20 -15.85
C PRO A 192 -20.86 0.23 -16.87
N ASN A 193 -21.26 0.47 -18.11
CA ASN A 193 -20.37 0.92 -19.20
C ASN A 193 -19.80 2.34 -19.04
N ASN A 194 -20.35 3.15 -18.13
CA ASN A 194 -19.94 4.52 -17.85
C ASN A 194 -19.29 4.65 -16.45
N ARG A 195 -19.06 3.53 -15.74
CA ARG A 195 -18.41 3.54 -14.44
C ARG A 195 -16.92 3.77 -14.65
N SER A 196 -16.45 4.92 -14.19
CA SER A 196 -15.07 5.36 -14.28
C SER A 196 -14.15 4.72 -13.22
N LYS A 197 -14.63 3.71 -12.47
CA LYS A 197 -13.82 2.99 -11.47
C LYS A 197 -14.03 1.49 -11.63
N LEU A 198 -12.92 0.77 -11.61
CA LEU A 198 -12.84 -0.65 -11.90
C LEU A 198 -12.18 -1.35 -10.70
N ILE A 199 -12.66 -2.53 -10.36
CA ILE A 199 -11.91 -3.48 -9.54
C ILE A 199 -11.29 -4.45 -10.54
N VAL A 200 -9.97 -4.45 -10.62
CA VAL A 200 -9.23 -5.26 -11.58
C VAL A 200 -8.37 -6.29 -10.87
N ASP A 201 -8.20 -7.44 -11.51
CA ASP A 201 -7.13 -8.37 -11.18
C ASP A 201 -5.83 -7.80 -11.78
N PRO A 202 -4.87 -7.34 -10.95
CA PRO A 202 -3.67 -6.69 -11.46
C PRO A 202 -2.79 -7.63 -12.30
N SER A 203 -2.95 -8.95 -12.16
CA SER A 203 -2.21 -9.93 -12.97
C SER A 203 -2.70 -10.03 -14.42
N LYS A 204 -3.85 -9.43 -14.74
CA LYS A 204 -4.51 -9.51 -16.06
C LYS A 204 -4.63 -8.17 -16.77
N VAL A 205 -4.10 -7.10 -16.17
CA VAL A 205 -4.17 -5.73 -16.70
C VAL A 205 -2.78 -5.20 -16.94
N ASP A 206 -2.45 -4.95 -18.21
CA ASP A 206 -1.15 -4.41 -18.60
C ASP A 206 -1.05 -2.90 -18.34
N VAL A 207 -2.12 -2.15 -18.69
CA VAL A 207 -2.15 -0.69 -18.55
C VAL A 207 -3.54 -0.21 -18.15
N MET A 208 -3.61 0.48 -17.02
CA MET A 208 -4.82 1.12 -16.50
C MET A 208 -4.63 2.64 -16.43
N GLY A 209 -5.56 3.39 -17.04
CA GLY A 209 -5.72 4.82 -16.81
C GLY A 209 -6.64 5.07 -15.61
N ILE A 210 -6.72 6.33 -15.17
CA ILE A 210 -7.50 6.75 -13.98
C ILE A 210 -8.96 6.25 -14.03
N HIS A 211 -9.52 6.06 -15.23
CA HIS A 211 -10.91 5.68 -15.44
C HIS A 211 -11.17 4.56 -16.45
N PHE A 212 -10.13 3.92 -16.99
CA PHE A 212 -10.29 2.98 -18.11
C PHE A 212 -9.11 2.01 -18.21
N ILE A 213 -9.38 0.78 -18.63
CA ILE A 213 -8.35 -0.19 -19.02
C ILE A 213 -8.01 0.07 -20.48
N TRP A 214 -6.76 0.44 -20.78
CA TRP A 214 -6.31 0.69 -22.15
C TRP A 214 -5.98 -0.61 -22.88
N ARG A 215 -5.41 -1.57 -22.15
CA ARG A 215 -5.14 -2.94 -22.60
C ARG A 215 -5.30 -3.89 -21.42
N GLY A 216 -6.16 -4.89 -21.60
CA GLY A 216 -6.41 -5.94 -20.62
C GLY A 216 -7.08 -7.13 -21.28
N SER A 217 -6.94 -8.29 -20.67
CA SER A 217 -7.61 -9.52 -21.07
C SER A 217 -8.42 -10.07 -19.91
N GLY A 218 -9.50 -10.80 -20.19
CA GLY A 218 -10.33 -11.43 -19.15
C GLY A 218 -11.82 -11.11 -19.26
N LEU A 219 -12.59 -11.75 -18.38
CA LEU A 219 -14.02 -11.55 -18.28
C LEU A 219 -14.31 -10.30 -17.45
N THR A 220 -15.27 -9.50 -17.90
CA THR A 220 -15.80 -8.37 -17.12
C THR A 220 -17.06 -8.83 -16.42
N ASP A 221 -17.03 -8.85 -15.09
CA ASP A 221 -18.22 -9.12 -14.30
C ASP A 221 -19.03 -7.84 -14.08
N ASN A 222 -20.31 -7.91 -14.43
CA ASN A 222 -21.26 -6.84 -14.12
C ASN A 222 -21.80 -7.07 -12.71
N ILE A 223 -21.30 -6.29 -11.74
CA ILE A 223 -21.82 -6.32 -10.37
C ILE A 223 -23.20 -5.63 -10.36
N PRO A 224 -24.28 -6.35 -9.99
CA PRO A 224 -25.59 -5.75 -9.83
C PRO A 224 -25.58 -4.63 -8.78
N VAL A 225 -26.43 -3.60 -8.95
CA VAL A 225 -26.45 -2.41 -8.07
C VAL A 225 -26.68 -2.79 -6.61
N GLN A 226 -27.48 -3.82 -6.35
CA GLN A 226 -27.73 -4.34 -5.00
C GLN A 226 -26.49 -4.96 -4.33
N ASP A 227 -25.56 -5.46 -5.13
CA ASP A 227 -24.32 -6.10 -4.66
C ASP A 227 -23.15 -5.11 -4.64
N GLY A 228 -23.18 -4.10 -5.52
CA GLY A 228 -22.21 -3.02 -5.56
C GLY A 228 -22.58 -1.89 -6.52
N TYR A 229 -22.44 -0.66 -6.06
CA TYR A 229 -22.64 0.54 -6.86
C TYR A 229 -21.53 1.55 -6.66
N LEU A 230 -21.32 2.39 -7.68
CA LEU A 230 -20.42 3.52 -7.62
C LEU A 230 -21.26 4.80 -7.54
N ALA A 231 -21.04 5.58 -6.47
CA ALA A 231 -21.68 6.87 -6.28
C ALA A 231 -20.65 7.99 -6.08
N HIS A 232 -21.06 9.21 -6.42
CA HIS A 232 -20.28 10.41 -6.23
C HIS A 232 -20.66 11.11 -4.91
N TYR A 233 -19.66 11.48 -4.09
CA TYR A 233 -19.84 11.95 -2.70
C TYR A 233 -19.22 13.33 -2.41
N ARG A 234 -18.70 14.05 -3.42
CA ARG A 234 -17.94 15.30 -3.18
C ARG A 234 -18.76 16.56 -3.43
N ILE A 235 -19.44 16.64 -4.58
CA ILE A 235 -20.29 17.75 -5.04
C ILE A 235 -21.31 17.10 -6.01
N PRO A 236 -22.59 17.51 -6.04
CA PRO A 236 -23.50 17.00 -7.05
C PRO A 236 -22.91 17.12 -8.44
N LEU A 237 -22.93 16.03 -9.22
CA LEU A 237 -22.40 16.03 -10.59
C LEU A 237 -23.18 16.98 -11.51
N LEU A 238 -24.40 17.34 -11.12
CA LEU A 238 -25.26 18.29 -11.77
C LEU A 238 -25.76 19.27 -10.71
N ASP A 239 -25.64 20.57 -11.00
CA ASP A 239 -26.15 21.61 -10.12
C ASP A 239 -27.61 21.32 -9.75
N CYS A 240 -27.89 21.42 -8.45
CA CYS A 240 -29.24 21.38 -7.88
C CYS A 240 -30.02 20.04 -8.00
N LYS A 241 -29.35 18.89 -8.20
CA LYS A 241 -30.01 17.59 -8.00
C LYS A 241 -30.20 17.22 -6.52
N PRO A 242 -31.30 16.52 -6.16
CA PRO A 242 -31.51 16.06 -4.80
C PRO A 242 -30.44 15.03 -4.44
N GLN A 243 -29.71 15.30 -3.35
CA GLN A 243 -28.80 14.32 -2.79
C GLN A 243 -29.58 13.30 -1.96
N VAL A 244 -29.20 12.03 -2.07
CA VAL A 244 -29.75 10.96 -1.26
C VAL A 244 -28.85 10.75 -0.06
N LYS A 245 -29.46 10.73 1.13
CA LYS A 245 -28.78 10.28 2.34
C LYS A 245 -28.45 8.80 2.20
N ASP A 246 -27.17 8.47 2.24
CA ASP A 246 -26.68 7.10 2.15
C ASP A 246 -26.05 6.70 3.47
N THR A 247 -26.62 5.68 4.12
CA THR A 247 -26.11 5.11 5.37
C THR A 247 -25.52 3.72 5.17
N THR A 248 -25.50 3.19 3.95
CA THR A 248 -25.17 1.77 3.66
C THR A 248 -23.82 1.35 4.25
N VAL A 249 -22.78 2.15 4.01
CA VAL A 249 -21.41 1.86 4.50
C VAL A 249 -21.33 2.00 6.02
N VAL A 250 -21.97 3.03 6.58
CA VAL A 250 -22.03 3.27 8.02
C VAL A 250 -22.76 2.12 8.72
N ASP A 251 -23.90 1.72 8.21
CA ASP A 251 -24.74 0.68 8.80
C ASP A 251 -24.02 -0.66 8.81
N ARG A 252 -23.36 -1.00 7.69
CA ARG A 252 -22.65 -2.27 7.53
C ARG A 252 -21.30 -2.33 8.24
N PHE A 253 -20.53 -1.24 8.23
CA PHE A 253 -19.12 -1.25 8.66
C PHE A 253 -18.76 -0.21 9.72
N GLY A 254 -19.69 0.66 10.11
CA GLY A 254 -19.41 1.83 10.94
C GLY A 254 -18.77 1.52 12.29
N ALA A 255 -19.21 0.45 12.96
CA ALA A 255 -18.61 0.03 14.23
C ALA A 255 -17.12 -0.32 14.08
N ARG A 256 -16.79 -1.20 13.12
CA ARG A 256 -15.41 -1.60 12.82
C ARG A 256 -14.55 -0.41 12.38
N LEU A 257 -15.12 0.50 11.60
CA LEU A 257 -14.42 1.70 11.14
C LEU A 257 -14.12 2.66 12.30
N ALA A 258 -15.07 2.86 13.22
CA ALA A 258 -14.89 3.72 14.40
C ALA A 258 -13.83 3.16 15.37
N GLU A 259 -13.88 1.86 15.64
CA GLU A 259 -12.87 1.18 16.45
C GLU A 259 -11.47 1.31 15.83
N ARG A 260 -11.34 1.03 14.53
CA ARG A 260 -10.07 1.15 13.81
C ARG A 260 -9.56 2.59 13.79
N LEU A 261 -10.43 3.58 13.59
CA LEU A 261 -10.05 5.00 13.64
C LEU A 261 -9.53 5.37 15.02
N THR A 262 -10.24 4.96 16.08
CA THR A 262 -9.81 5.18 17.47
C THR A 262 -8.43 4.57 17.74
N HIS A 263 -8.22 3.33 17.31
CA HIS A 263 -6.96 2.62 17.46
C HIS A 263 -5.80 3.26 16.69
N VAL A 264 -6.04 3.71 15.45
CA VAL A 264 -5.00 4.36 14.64
C VAL A 264 -4.64 5.73 15.20
N TRP A 265 -5.63 6.55 15.56
CA TRP A 265 -5.37 7.89 16.09
C TRP A 265 -4.68 7.88 17.45
N SER A 266 -4.95 6.89 18.32
CA SER A 266 -4.26 6.77 19.61
C SER A 266 -2.75 6.54 19.46
N ARG A 267 -2.31 6.06 18.29
CA ARG A 267 -0.89 5.84 17.96
C ARG A 267 -0.23 7.02 17.26
N LEU A 268 -0.96 8.11 17.02
CA LEU A 268 -0.48 9.30 16.30
C LEU A 268 -0.46 10.52 17.24
N PRO A 269 0.43 10.55 18.25
CA PRO A 269 0.50 11.68 19.17
C PRO A 269 0.84 12.98 18.41
N GLY A 270 0.14 14.07 18.75
CA GLY A 270 0.33 15.38 18.12
C GLY A 270 -0.45 15.61 16.82
N VAL A 271 -1.14 14.61 16.28
CA VAL A 271 -2.08 14.81 15.18
C VAL A 271 -3.41 15.34 15.72
N ALA A 272 -3.82 16.52 15.25
CA ALA A 272 -5.09 17.11 15.64
C ALA A 272 -6.26 16.19 15.23
N LEU A 273 -7.24 16.07 16.13
CA LEU A 273 -8.51 15.41 15.85
C LEU A 273 -9.35 16.29 14.93
N GLY A 274 -9.79 15.72 13.80
CA GLY A 274 -10.86 16.23 12.91
C GLY A 274 -10.72 17.68 12.40
N TRP A 275 -10.71 17.86 11.08
CA TRP A 275 -11.03 19.16 10.47
C TRP A 275 -12.51 19.18 10.11
N ARG A 276 -13.26 20.23 10.48
CA ARG A 276 -14.64 20.42 9.99
C ARG A 276 -14.56 21.10 8.62
N PRO A 277 -15.00 20.45 7.53
CA PRO A 277 -15.27 21.19 6.32
C PRO A 277 -16.41 22.16 6.63
N VAL A 278 -16.19 23.46 6.43
CA VAL A 278 -17.25 24.45 6.52
C VAL A 278 -18.11 24.28 5.26
N PHE A 279 -19.07 23.37 5.30
CA PHE A 279 -20.10 23.31 4.28
C PHE A 279 -21.06 24.49 4.52
N THR A 280 -20.80 25.62 3.87
CA THR A 280 -21.81 26.69 3.80
C THR A 280 -22.85 26.26 2.78
N SER A 281 -24.04 25.89 3.24
CA SER A 281 -25.16 25.46 2.39
C SER A 281 -25.82 26.63 1.62
N LYS A 282 -25.08 27.70 1.31
CA LYS A 282 -25.70 28.97 0.90
C LYS A 282 -26.10 29.06 -0.57
N ASP A 283 -25.62 28.18 -1.45
CA ASP A 283 -25.82 28.35 -2.90
C ASP A 283 -26.53 27.15 -3.55
N CYS A 284 -27.74 26.82 -3.11
CA CYS A 284 -28.67 26.04 -3.93
C CYS A 284 -30.05 26.74 -3.94
N PRO A 285 -30.38 27.53 -4.97
CA PRO A 285 -31.61 28.32 -5.01
C PRO A 285 -32.91 27.51 -5.17
N LEU A 286 -32.89 26.18 -5.15
CA LEU A 286 -34.07 25.33 -5.39
C LEU A 286 -34.88 24.92 -4.15
N SER A 287 -34.59 25.43 -2.94
CA SER A 287 -35.42 25.12 -1.76
C SER A 287 -36.70 25.95 -1.63
N LYS A 288 -37.04 26.78 -2.63
CA LYS A 288 -38.33 27.48 -2.66
C LYS A 288 -39.38 26.64 -3.42
N GLU A 289 -40.20 25.98 -2.61
CA GLU A 289 -41.57 25.50 -2.88
C GLU A 289 -41.78 24.28 -3.80
N LYS A 290 -42.43 23.26 -3.24
CA LYS A 290 -43.90 23.13 -3.35
C LYS A 290 -44.45 22.43 -2.10
N VAL A 291 -45.44 23.09 -1.49
CA VAL A 291 -46.37 22.58 -0.46
C VAL A 291 -47.30 21.54 -1.09
#